data_AF-A0A416V163-F1
#
_entry.id   AF-A0A416V163-F1
#
_cell.length_a   1.000
_cell.length_b   1.000
_cell.length_c   1.000
_cell.angle_alpha   90.00
_cell.angle_beta   90.00
_cell.angle_gamma   90.00
#
_symmetry.space_group_name_H-M   'P 1'
#
loop_
_entity.id
_entity.type
_entity.pdbx_description
1 polymer ?
#
loop_
_entity_poly.entity_id
_entity_poly.type
_entity_poly.pdbx_seq_one_letter_code
_entity_poly.pdbx_strand_id
1 'polypeptide(L)'
;MLAYYYLGRVNSDLQDALQAQEYYLKALEIGEDSKNYALLIKIYNNLGTLYAYQDINDMALPMYKKVLSYLEIEPDSVKTAFALRNIARIYTQTQQLDSAIYYYRQAISYSTIRNKASILIDLGNLYLSNKDYEKAFQCMEDATPLITNEKTLYPIFLSKGELHIYQNQLDSAKYYLHRCAKSSNIYTRAGSLYQLAQIAQKEKNIDDLIKYSNQYEQTRDSIINHSHFENIRLAQSMFNYQRIAKEKSKYEKEAAQRMILIYQVFIIFTIIFILSFIFLKNGQIRKKRLAYLREEQYRRSQQYIEDNKKQIMQLTEMLHSQQEEMSEVERQLYEARKLMLEMENRQIFEKQGTILLLEKDFHNSSLYLKIHREDNVQLDSSEWEELHQLIDATYPKFTNRLIKLYPQISIEEIHICYLVKIQLSIKKIASIMHITSSGVSQCRRRLYKKFTGEPQNTEKFDKFIADF
;
A
#
# COMPACT_ATOMS: atom_id res chain seq x y z
N MET A 1 -11.19 -19.51 -15.42
CA MET A 1 -11.61 -18.66 -16.55
C MET A 1 -12.57 -19.37 -17.52
N LEU A 2 -12.12 -20.37 -18.30
CA LEU A 2 -12.95 -20.98 -19.36
C LEU A 2 -14.27 -21.62 -18.86
N ALA A 3 -14.25 -22.32 -17.71
CA ALA A 3 -15.46 -22.90 -17.14
C ALA A 3 -16.52 -21.83 -16.79
N TYR A 4 -16.10 -20.72 -16.19
CA TYR A 4 -16.99 -19.60 -15.88
C TYR A 4 -17.55 -18.92 -17.14
N TYR A 5 -16.75 -18.82 -18.20
CA TYR A 5 -17.25 -18.36 -19.49
C TYR A 5 -18.40 -19.24 -20.02
N TYR A 6 -18.26 -20.57 -19.94
CA TYR A 6 -19.32 -21.48 -20.37
C TYR A 6 -20.55 -21.44 -19.46
N LEU A 7 -20.37 -21.29 -18.15
CA LEU A 7 -21.49 -21.03 -17.23
C LEU A 7 -22.22 -19.74 -17.60
N GLY A 8 -21.49 -18.67 -17.90
CA GLY A 8 -22.08 -17.41 -18.36
C GLY A 8 -22.89 -17.59 -19.64
N ARG A 9 -22.36 -18.37 -20.58
CA ARG A 9 -23.05 -18.71 -21.83
C ARG A 9 -24.33 -19.50 -21.63
N VAL A 10 -24.29 -20.56 -20.82
CA VAL A 10 -25.48 -21.37 -20.52
C VAL A 10 -26.56 -20.51 -19.88
N ASN A 11 -26.20 -19.64 -18.94
CA ASN A 11 -27.17 -18.76 -18.30
C ASN A 11 -27.73 -17.69 -19.26
N SER A 12 -26.91 -17.19 -20.19
CA SER A 12 -27.38 -16.32 -21.27
C SER A 12 -28.38 -17.04 -22.17
N ASP A 13 -28.15 -18.31 -22.50
CA ASP A 13 -29.06 -19.14 -23.30
C ASP A 13 -30.36 -19.46 -22.53
N LEU A 14 -30.30 -19.55 -21.20
CA LEU A 14 -31.46 -19.65 -20.29
C LEU A 14 -32.17 -18.31 -20.05
N GLN A 15 -31.72 -17.22 -20.71
CA GLN A 15 -32.19 -15.85 -20.52
C GLN A 15 -31.96 -15.29 -19.10
N ASP A 16 -31.18 -15.97 -18.25
CA ASP A 16 -30.78 -15.44 -16.94
C ASP A 16 -29.59 -14.49 -17.11
N ALA A 17 -29.91 -13.25 -17.47
CA ALA A 17 -28.90 -12.23 -17.71
C ALA A 17 -28.08 -11.88 -16.47
N LEU A 18 -28.66 -12.00 -15.28
CA LEU A 18 -27.97 -11.73 -14.01
C LEU A 18 -26.83 -12.71 -13.80
N GLN A 19 -27.16 -14.00 -13.85
CA GLN A 19 -26.19 -15.05 -13.60
C GLN A 19 -25.17 -15.13 -14.74
N ALA A 20 -25.61 -14.88 -15.98
CA ALA A 20 -24.71 -14.76 -17.12
C ALA A 20 -23.64 -13.69 -16.89
N GLN A 21 -24.05 -12.48 -16.50
CA GLN A 21 -23.15 -11.38 -16.19
C GLN A 21 -22.19 -11.75 -15.06
N GLU A 22 -22.71 -12.29 -13.96
CA GLU A 22 -21.90 -12.66 -12.80
C GLU A 22 -20.78 -13.65 -13.18
N TYR A 23 -21.12 -14.68 -13.96
CA TYR A 23 -20.14 -15.67 -14.39
C TYR A 23 -19.13 -15.11 -15.41
N TYR A 24 -19.56 -14.23 -16.32
CA TYR A 24 -18.61 -13.55 -17.21
C TYR A 24 -17.64 -12.64 -16.45
N LEU A 25 -18.12 -11.90 -15.44
CA LEU A 25 -17.28 -11.05 -14.60
C LEU A 25 -16.30 -11.90 -13.76
N LYS A 26 -16.75 -13.01 -13.17
CA LYS A 26 -15.87 -13.99 -12.50
C LYS A 26 -14.83 -14.56 -13.45
N ALA A 27 -15.18 -14.80 -14.72
CA ALA A 27 -14.22 -15.24 -15.72
C ALA A 27 -13.13 -14.19 -15.96
N LEU A 28 -13.49 -12.90 -16.04
CA LEU A 28 -12.53 -11.80 -16.16
C LEU A 28 -11.67 -11.66 -14.91
N GLU A 29 -12.25 -11.68 -13.71
CA GLU A 29 -11.51 -11.58 -12.44
C GLU A 29 -10.37 -12.61 -12.33
N ILE A 30 -10.59 -13.82 -12.85
CA ILE A 30 -9.59 -14.90 -12.79
C ILE A 30 -8.51 -14.78 -13.88
N GLY A 31 -8.76 -14.05 -14.97
CA GLY A 31 -7.92 -14.16 -16.16
C GLY A 31 -7.86 -12.94 -17.07
N GLU A 32 -8.23 -11.76 -16.61
CA GLU A 32 -8.09 -10.51 -17.37
C GLU A 32 -6.62 -10.21 -17.69
N ASP A 33 -5.71 -10.53 -16.76
CA ASP A 33 -4.26 -10.42 -16.98
C ASP A 33 -3.66 -11.58 -17.80
N SER A 34 -4.50 -12.54 -18.22
CA SER A 34 -4.04 -13.62 -19.10
C SER A 34 -3.88 -13.10 -20.53
N LYS A 35 -2.85 -13.54 -21.25
CA LYS A 35 -2.70 -13.27 -22.69
C LYS A 35 -3.63 -14.13 -23.58
N ASN A 36 -4.72 -14.66 -23.02
CA ASN A 36 -5.69 -15.45 -23.76
C ASN A 36 -6.72 -14.53 -24.44
N TYR A 37 -6.26 -13.75 -25.42
CA TYR A 37 -7.05 -12.73 -26.11
C TYR A 37 -8.28 -13.34 -26.80
N ALA A 38 -8.16 -14.52 -27.39
CA ALA A 38 -9.29 -15.24 -27.97
C ALA A 38 -10.45 -15.49 -26.98
N LEU A 39 -10.15 -15.84 -25.73
CA LEU A 39 -11.18 -16.04 -24.70
C LEU A 39 -11.70 -14.71 -24.14
N LEU A 40 -10.82 -13.72 -23.95
CA LEU A 40 -11.22 -12.37 -23.54
C LEU A 40 -12.20 -11.75 -24.55
N ILE A 41 -11.88 -11.82 -25.84
CA ILE A 41 -12.77 -11.36 -26.92
C ILE A 41 -14.15 -12.00 -26.80
N LYS A 42 -14.23 -13.33 -26.54
CA LYS A 42 -15.51 -14.01 -26.35
C LYS A 42 -16.26 -13.50 -25.12
N ILE A 43 -15.58 -13.29 -24.00
CA ILE A 43 -16.22 -12.84 -22.76
C ILE A 43 -16.75 -11.40 -22.93
N TYR A 44 -15.91 -10.47 -23.37
CA TYR A 44 -16.34 -9.08 -23.58
C TYR A 44 -17.42 -8.94 -24.65
N ASN A 45 -17.36 -9.71 -25.73
CA ASN A 45 -18.42 -9.66 -26.75
C ASN A 45 -19.77 -10.15 -26.20
N ASN A 46 -19.78 -11.18 -25.35
CA ASN A 46 -21.01 -11.65 -24.72
C ASN A 46 -21.52 -10.68 -23.64
N LEU A 47 -20.64 -10.08 -22.84
CA LEU A 47 -21.02 -9.01 -21.91
C LEU A 47 -21.62 -7.79 -22.64
N GLY A 48 -20.97 -7.34 -23.71
CA GLY A 48 -21.50 -6.23 -24.52
C GLY A 48 -22.85 -6.57 -25.14
N THR A 49 -23.03 -7.81 -25.60
CA THR A 49 -24.32 -8.28 -26.14
C THR A 49 -25.40 -8.29 -25.07
N LEU A 50 -25.06 -8.80 -23.89
CA LEU A 50 -25.95 -8.85 -22.74
C LEU A 50 -26.43 -7.46 -22.31
N TYR A 51 -25.50 -6.51 -22.20
CA TYR A 51 -25.83 -5.12 -21.86
C TYR A 51 -26.64 -4.41 -22.96
N ALA A 52 -26.33 -4.66 -24.23
CA ALA A 52 -27.05 -4.07 -25.36
C ALA A 52 -28.51 -4.56 -25.46
N TYR A 53 -28.75 -5.84 -25.18
CA TYR A 53 -30.12 -6.40 -25.14
C TYR A 53 -30.97 -5.82 -24.00
N GLN A 54 -30.32 -5.29 -22.97
CA GLN A 54 -30.94 -4.64 -21.83
C GLN A 54 -31.01 -3.12 -21.98
N ASP A 55 -30.74 -2.59 -23.19
CA ASP A 55 -30.67 -1.16 -23.50
C ASP A 55 -29.67 -0.36 -22.63
N ILE A 56 -28.72 -1.05 -21.97
CA ILE A 56 -27.65 -0.44 -21.17
C ILE A 56 -26.46 -0.07 -22.06
N ASN A 57 -26.69 0.86 -22.97
CA ASN A 57 -25.74 1.23 -24.02
C ASN A 57 -24.39 1.74 -23.48
N ASP A 58 -24.41 2.46 -22.36
CA ASP A 58 -23.21 3.01 -21.71
C ASP A 58 -22.26 1.93 -21.18
N MET A 59 -22.80 0.76 -20.79
CA MET A 59 -21.98 -0.38 -20.35
C MET A 59 -21.58 -1.28 -21.52
N ALA A 60 -22.42 -1.39 -22.56
CA ALA A 60 -22.14 -2.23 -23.72
C ALA A 60 -21.00 -1.70 -24.59
N LEU A 61 -20.97 -0.39 -24.85
CA LEU A 61 -20.00 0.23 -25.76
C LEU A 61 -18.53 0.02 -25.33
N PRO A 62 -18.16 0.22 -24.04
CA PRO A 62 -16.80 -0.10 -23.56
C PRO A 62 -16.40 -1.57 -23.76
N MET A 63 -17.33 -2.52 -23.61
CA MET A 63 -17.04 -3.94 -23.79
C MET A 63 -16.65 -4.25 -25.24
N TYR A 64 -17.39 -3.70 -26.21
CA TYR A 64 -17.04 -3.87 -27.63
C TYR A 64 -15.76 -3.14 -28.03
N LYS A 65 -15.47 -1.97 -27.45
CA LYS A 65 -14.18 -1.29 -27.64
C LYS A 65 -13.02 -2.12 -27.08
N LYS A 66 -13.20 -2.80 -25.95
CA LYS A 66 -12.22 -3.76 -25.43
C LYS A 66 -12.00 -4.92 -26.39
N VAL A 67 -13.06 -5.47 -26.99
CA VAL A 67 -12.93 -6.48 -28.06
C VAL A 67 -12.05 -5.99 -29.20
N LEU A 68 -12.27 -4.76 -29.69
CA LEU A 68 -11.45 -4.17 -30.74
C LEU A 68 -9.97 -4.04 -30.34
N SER A 69 -9.67 -3.60 -29.12
CA SER A 69 -8.28 -3.50 -28.63
C SER A 69 -7.54 -4.84 -28.61
N TYR A 70 -8.25 -5.95 -28.36
CA TYR A 70 -7.64 -7.29 -28.44
C TYR A 70 -7.49 -7.78 -29.88
N LEU A 71 -8.40 -7.38 -30.78
CA LEU A 71 -8.31 -7.69 -32.20
C LEU A 71 -7.21 -6.90 -32.92
N GLU A 72 -6.73 -5.79 -32.36
CA GLU A 72 -5.50 -5.13 -32.83
C GLU A 72 -4.25 -5.99 -32.56
N ILE A 73 -4.27 -6.78 -31.49
CA ILE A 73 -3.16 -7.67 -31.10
C ILE A 73 -3.25 -9.00 -31.84
N GLU A 74 -4.45 -9.58 -31.93
CA GLU A 74 -4.72 -10.85 -32.63
C GLU A 74 -5.79 -10.60 -33.73
N PRO A 75 -5.36 -10.16 -34.93
CA PRO A 75 -6.28 -9.77 -36.01
C PRO A 75 -7.20 -10.89 -36.45
N ASP A 76 -8.50 -10.62 -36.40
CA ASP A 76 -9.55 -11.47 -36.96
C ASP A 76 -10.60 -10.57 -37.62
N SER A 77 -10.63 -10.59 -38.96
CA SER A 77 -11.50 -9.74 -39.76
C SER A 77 -12.98 -9.97 -39.44
N VAL A 78 -13.38 -11.24 -39.26
CA VAL A 78 -14.78 -11.60 -39.01
C VAL A 78 -15.23 -11.08 -37.65
N LYS A 79 -14.43 -11.30 -36.61
CA LYS A 79 -14.73 -10.78 -35.26
C LYS A 79 -14.70 -9.26 -35.21
N THR A 80 -13.80 -8.62 -35.96
CA THR A 80 -13.71 -7.16 -36.11
C THR A 80 -15.00 -6.61 -36.71
N ALA A 81 -15.49 -7.21 -37.81
CA ALA A 81 -16.76 -6.84 -38.41
C ALA A 81 -17.94 -6.96 -37.44
N PHE A 82 -17.99 -8.03 -36.63
CA PHE A 82 -19.03 -8.20 -35.61
C PHE A 82 -18.98 -7.15 -34.50
N ALA A 83 -17.79 -6.86 -33.96
CA ALA A 83 -17.62 -5.85 -32.93
C ALA A 83 -18.02 -4.46 -33.43
N LEU A 84 -17.56 -4.07 -34.62
CA LEU A 84 -17.92 -2.81 -35.27
C LEU A 84 -19.43 -2.71 -35.55
N ARG A 85 -20.06 -3.78 -36.03
CA ARG A 85 -21.52 -3.83 -36.24
C ARG A 85 -22.27 -3.60 -34.94
N ASN A 86 -21.84 -4.23 -33.86
CA ASN A 86 -22.49 -4.07 -32.56
C ASN A 86 -22.32 -2.65 -32.01
N ILE A 87 -21.15 -2.03 -32.18
CA ILE A 87 -20.94 -0.61 -31.88
C ILE A 87 -21.87 0.29 -32.71
N ALA A 88 -22.03 -0.01 -34.00
CA ALA A 88 -22.94 0.73 -34.87
C ALA A 88 -24.40 0.63 -34.39
N ARG A 89 -24.85 -0.55 -33.93
CA ARG A 89 -26.17 -0.76 -33.34
C ARG A 89 -26.39 0.08 -32.07
N ILE A 90 -25.39 0.16 -31.19
CA ILE A 90 -25.44 1.03 -30.01
C ILE A 90 -25.66 2.49 -30.44
N TYR A 91 -24.90 2.96 -31.44
CA TYR A 91 -25.07 4.32 -31.97
C TYR A 91 -26.44 4.52 -32.62
N THR A 92 -26.99 3.52 -33.30
CA THR A 92 -28.38 3.54 -33.80
C THR A 92 -29.39 3.69 -32.66
N GLN A 93 -29.29 2.90 -31.59
CA GLN A 93 -30.19 2.97 -30.43
C GLN A 93 -30.11 4.32 -29.71
N THR A 94 -28.92 4.92 -29.66
CA THR A 94 -28.68 6.27 -29.08
C THR A 94 -28.91 7.42 -30.06
N GLN A 95 -29.49 7.15 -31.25
CA GLN A 95 -29.83 8.14 -32.29
C GLN A 95 -28.63 8.94 -32.84
N GLN A 96 -27.41 8.41 -32.73
CA GLN A 96 -26.21 9.01 -33.31
C GLN A 96 -25.97 8.48 -34.72
N LEU A 97 -26.72 9.04 -35.68
CA LEU A 97 -26.81 8.56 -37.06
C LEU A 97 -25.44 8.49 -37.76
N ASP A 98 -24.66 9.57 -37.74
CA ASP A 98 -23.38 9.65 -38.45
C ASP A 98 -22.37 8.61 -37.93
N SER A 99 -22.28 8.49 -36.60
CA SER A 99 -21.45 7.47 -35.95
C SER A 99 -21.90 6.06 -36.35
N ALA A 100 -23.21 5.78 -36.33
CA ALA A 100 -23.73 4.47 -36.70
C ALA A 100 -23.36 4.11 -38.16
N ILE A 101 -23.58 5.03 -39.11
CA ILE A 101 -23.23 4.82 -40.53
C ILE A 101 -21.73 4.58 -40.69
N TYR A 102 -20.89 5.37 -40.01
CA TYR A 102 -19.44 5.21 -40.05
C TYR A 102 -19.01 3.80 -39.59
N TYR A 103 -19.51 3.34 -38.45
CA TYR A 103 -19.17 2.02 -37.92
C TYR A 103 -19.76 0.87 -38.75
N TYR A 104 -20.96 1.01 -39.32
CA TYR A 104 -21.50 0.03 -40.26
C TYR A 104 -20.64 -0.09 -41.52
N ARG A 105 -20.18 1.02 -42.10
CA ARG A 105 -19.30 1.00 -43.28
C ARG A 105 -17.97 0.33 -42.99
N GLN A 106 -17.37 0.60 -41.83
CA GLN A 106 -16.18 -0.14 -41.40
C GLN A 106 -16.48 -1.63 -41.15
N ALA A 107 -17.60 -1.96 -40.52
CA ALA A 107 -17.98 -3.36 -40.32
C ALA A 107 -18.09 -4.10 -41.67
N ILE A 108 -18.64 -3.46 -42.70
CA ILE A 108 -18.72 -3.99 -44.07
C ILE A 108 -17.32 -4.22 -44.66
N SER A 109 -16.36 -3.31 -44.47
CA SER A 109 -15.00 -3.48 -45.02
C SER A 109 -14.24 -4.66 -44.42
N TYR A 110 -14.53 -5.03 -43.17
CA TYR A 110 -13.95 -6.21 -42.51
C TYR A 110 -14.80 -7.49 -42.68
N SER A 111 -15.97 -7.39 -43.31
CA SER A 111 -16.90 -8.51 -43.43
C SER A 111 -16.53 -9.49 -44.55
N THR A 112 -16.94 -10.74 -44.35
CA THR A 112 -16.97 -11.80 -45.36
C THR A 112 -18.37 -11.89 -45.97
N ILE A 113 -18.53 -12.62 -47.09
CA ILE A 113 -19.84 -12.85 -47.73
C ILE A 113 -20.92 -13.26 -46.71
N ARG A 114 -20.57 -14.14 -45.76
CA ARG A 114 -21.52 -14.73 -44.81
C ARG A 114 -22.09 -13.75 -43.77
N ASN A 115 -21.31 -12.77 -43.31
CA ASN A 115 -21.75 -11.80 -42.29
C ASN A 115 -22.11 -10.42 -42.88
N LYS A 116 -21.64 -10.11 -44.10
CA LYS A 116 -21.94 -8.87 -44.82
C LYS A 116 -23.43 -8.63 -45.00
N ALA A 117 -24.20 -9.67 -45.33
CA ALA A 117 -25.66 -9.59 -45.48
C ALA A 117 -26.32 -8.96 -44.25
N SER A 118 -26.02 -9.47 -43.05
CA SER A 118 -26.63 -8.97 -41.80
C SER A 118 -26.28 -7.51 -41.50
N ILE A 119 -25.06 -7.08 -41.85
CA ILE A 119 -24.60 -5.70 -41.63
C ILE A 119 -25.30 -4.74 -42.61
N LEU A 120 -25.46 -5.15 -43.87
CA LEU A 120 -26.20 -4.40 -44.88
C LEU A 120 -27.68 -4.26 -44.52
N ILE A 121 -28.31 -5.30 -43.96
CA ILE A 121 -29.70 -5.23 -43.48
C ILE A 121 -29.82 -4.20 -42.37
N ASP A 122 -28.94 -4.24 -41.37
CA ASP A 122 -28.95 -3.28 -40.26
C ASP A 122 -28.77 -1.84 -40.75
N LEU A 123 -27.83 -1.62 -41.67
CA LEU A 123 -27.59 -0.33 -42.30
C LEU A 123 -28.78 0.14 -43.15
N GLY A 124 -29.39 -0.76 -43.91
CA GLY A 124 -30.59 -0.45 -44.70
C GLY A 124 -31.78 -0.10 -43.82
N ASN A 125 -31.95 -0.78 -42.68
CA ASN A 125 -32.98 -0.44 -41.68
C ASN A 125 -32.74 0.92 -41.04
N LEU A 126 -31.48 1.28 -40.79
CA LEU A 126 -31.11 2.63 -40.33
C LEU A 126 -31.47 3.69 -41.39
N TYR A 127 -31.22 3.41 -42.67
CA TYR A 127 -31.63 4.32 -43.74
C TYR A 127 -33.16 4.41 -43.87
N LEU A 128 -33.88 3.30 -43.69
CA LEU A 128 -35.35 3.29 -43.64
C LEU A 128 -35.90 4.17 -42.53
N SER A 129 -35.37 4.04 -41.30
CA SER A 129 -35.82 4.86 -40.17
C SER A 129 -35.51 6.34 -40.38
N ASN A 130 -34.42 6.64 -41.09
CA ASN A 130 -34.06 8.00 -41.52
C ASN A 130 -34.75 8.46 -42.82
N LYS A 131 -35.69 7.67 -43.37
CA LYS A 131 -36.42 7.94 -44.62
C LYS A 131 -35.55 8.11 -45.86
N ASP A 132 -34.32 7.60 -45.84
CA ASP A 132 -33.42 7.54 -47.00
C ASP A 132 -33.70 6.25 -47.79
N TYR A 133 -34.86 6.23 -48.46
CA TYR A 133 -35.41 5.03 -49.10
C TYR A 133 -34.52 4.49 -50.24
N GLU A 134 -33.79 5.36 -50.94
CA GLU A 134 -32.89 4.98 -52.03
C GLU A 134 -31.71 4.16 -51.50
N LYS A 135 -31.01 4.66 -50.47
CA LYS A 135 -29.90 3.93 -49.85
C LYS A 135 -30.37 2.68 -49.12
N ALA A 136 -31.55 2.73 -48.50
CA ALA A 136 -32.17 1.55 -47.91
C ALA A 136 -32.42 0.45 -48.96
N PHE A 137 -33.00 0.81 -50.10
CA PHE A 137 -33.24 -0.12 -51.20
C PHE A 137 -31.94 -0.73 -51.72
N GLN A 138 -30.91 0.10 -51.93
CA GLN A 138 -29.60 -0.38 -52.37
C GLN A 138 -28.99 -1.39 -51.38
N CYS A 139 -29.05 -1.10 -50.07
CA CYS A 139 -28.57 -2.03 -49.04
C CYS A 139 -29.31 -3.37 -49.07
N MET A 140 -30.62 -3.36 -49.33
CA MET A 140 -31.45 -4.58 -49.40
C MET A 140 -31.13 -5.41 -50.65
N GLU A 141 -30.90 -4.75 -51.79
CA GLU A 141 -30.49 -5.43 -53.03
C GLU A 141 -29.09 -6.03 -52.91
N ASP A 142 -28.15 -5.31 -52.30
CA ASP A 142 -26.80 -5.82 -52.04
C ASP A 142 -26.80 -6.99 -51.03
N ALA A 143 -27.72 -6.99 -50.06
CA ALA A 143 -27.82 -8.04 -49.05
C ALA A 143 -28.48 -9.32 -49.57
N THR A 144 -29.48 -9.21 -50.45
CA THR A 144 -30.30 -10.33 -50.95
C THR A 144 -29.49 -11.52 -51.50
N PRO A 145 -28.51 -11.34 -52.42
CA PRO A 145 -27.76 -12.46 -52.99
C PRO A 145 -26.79 -13.12 -52.01
N LEU A 146 -26.48 -12.47 -50.88
CA LEU A 146 -25.51 -12.94 -49.89
C LEU A 146 -26.15 -13.88 -48.85
N ILE A 147 -27.46 -14.08 -48.89
CA ILE A 147 -28.20 -14.83 -47.87
C ILE A 147 -28.36 -16.28 -48.28
N THR A 148 -27.88 -17.16 -47.40
CA THR A 148 -27.91 -18.60 -47.62
C THR A 148 -28.96 -19.32 -46.77
N ASN A 149 -29.70 -18.60 -45.90
CA ASN A 149 -30.66 -19.18 -44.97
C ASN A 149 -31.99 -18.42 -45.01
N GLU A 150 -33.08 -19.17 -45.17
CA GLU A 150 -34.44 -18.63 -45.26
C GLU A 150 -34.86 -17.86 -43.98
N LYS A 151 -34.38 -18.26 -42.80
CA LYS A 151 -34.68 -17.56 -41.53
C LYS A 151 -34.12 -16.15 -41.49
N THR A 152 -33.01 -15.89 -42.19
CA THR A 152 -32.41 -14.56 -42.34
C THR A 152 -33.12 -13.70 -43.38
N LEU A 153 -34.06 -14.26 -44.16
CA LEU A 153 -34.84 -13.50 -45.14
C LEU A 153 -36.00 -12.73 -44.50
N TYR A 154 -36.55 -13.18 -43.36
CA TYR A 154 -37.73 -12.52 -42.77
C TYR A 154 -37.52 -11.04 -42.42
N PRO A 155 -36.40 -10.63 -41.78
CA PRO A 155 -36.14 -9.21 -41.56
C PRO A 155 -36.05 -8.40 -42.85
N ILE A 156 -35.47 -8.97 -43.92
CA ILE A 156 -35.45 -8.33 -45.24
C ILE A 156 -36.84 -8.20 -45.82
N PHE A 157 -37.67 -9.24 -45.69
CA PHE A 157 -39.04 -9.18 -46.18
C PHE A 157 -39.84 -8.08 -45.48
N LEU A 158 -39.58 -7.81 -44.20
CA LEU A 158 -40.14 -6.65 -43.52
C LEU A 158 -39.68 -5.34 -44.19
N SER A 159 -38.37 -5.15 -44.34
CA SER A 159 -37.79 -3.95 -44.95
C SER A 159 -38.23 -3.73 -46.40
N LYS A 160 -38.26 -4.80 -47.22
CA LYS A 160 -38.77 -4.76 -48.60
C LYS A 160 -40.27 -4.46 -48.62
N GLY A 161 -41.03 -5.03 -47.70
CA GLY A 161 -42.45 -4.70 -47.51
C GLY A 161 -42.64 -3.20 -47.29
N GLU A 162 -41.88 -2.59 -46.39
CA GLU A 162 -41.92 -1.16 -46.10
C GLU A 162 -41.49 -0.29 -47.30
N LEU A 163 -40.43 -0.68 -48.01
CA LEU A 163 -39.98 0.00 -49.23
C LEU A 163 -41.07 -0.01 -50.32
N HIS A 164 -41.73 -1.14 -50.53
CA HIS A 164 -42.81 -1.24 -51.51
C HIS A 164 -44.07 -0.49 -51.08
N ILE A 165 -44.38 -0.41 -49.78
CA ILE A 165 -45.45 0.48 -49.28
C ILE A 165 -45.14 1.94 -49.64
N TYR A 166 -43.89 2.38 -49.44
CA TYR A 166 -43.47 3.74 -49.79
C TYR A 166 -43.58 4.01 -51.30
N GLN A 167 -43.21 3.02 -52.12
CA GLN A 167 -43.33 3.09 -53.58
C GLN A 167 -44.79 2.93 -54.08
N ASN A 168 -45.77 2.82 -53.19
CA ASN A 168 -47.19 2.57 -53.49
C ASN A 168 -47.44 1.26 -54.26
N GLN A 169 -46.55 0.28 -54.12
CA GLN A 169 -46.64 -1.05 -54.73
C GLN A 169 -47.22 -2.06 -53.71
N LEU A 170 -48.51 -1.91 -53.40
CA LEU A 170 -49.15 -2.63 -52.29
C LEU A 170 -49.16 -4.15 -52.46
N ASP A 171 -49.30 -4.67 -53.69
CA ASP A 171 -49.28 -6.11 -53.95
C ASP A 171 -47.90 -6.73 -53.64
N SER A 172 -46.84 -6.04 -54.05
CA SER A 172 -45.46 -6.46 -53.74
C SER A 172 -45.19 -6.37 -52.25
N ALA A 173 -45.67 -5.30 -51.59
CA ALA A 173 -45.56 -5.17 -50.14
C ALA A 173 -46.24 -6.34 -49.41
N LYS A 174 -47.49 -6.67 -49.74
CA LYS A 174 -48.22 -7.80 -49.15
C LYS A 174 -47.50 -9.13 -49.34
N TYR A 175 -46.96 -9.38 -50.53
CA TYR A 175 -46.21 -10.61 -50.82
C TYR A 175 -45.06 -10.82 -49.82
N TYR A 176 -44.23 -9.80 -49.61
CA TYR A 176 -43.11 -9.90 -48.67
C TYR A 176 -43.60 -9.95 -47.21
N LEU A 177 -44.58 -9.13 -46.84
CA LEU A 177 -45.09 -9.09 -45.47
C LEU A 177 -45.77 -10.40 -45.05
N HIS A 178 -46.49 -11.10 -45.95
CA HIS A 178 -47.05 -12.42 -45.66
C HIS A 178 -45.98 -13.48 -45.41
N ARG A 179 -44.85 -13.41 -46.13
CA ARG A 179 -43.71 -14.28 -45.85
C ARG A 179 -43.08 -13.92 -44.50
N CYS A 180 -42.93 -12.63 -44.21
CA CYS A 180 -42.42 -12.13 -42.94
C CYS A 180 -43.27 -12.55 -41.72
N ALA A 181 -44.60 -12.62 -41.88
CA ALA A 181 -45.52 -13.01 -40.81
C ALA A 181 -45.33 -14.46 -40.33
N LYS A 182 -44.63 -15.31 -41.10
CA LYS A 182 -44.25 -16.67 -40.71
C LYS A 182 -42.98 -16.73 -39.84
N SER A 183 -42.34 -15.60 -39.57
CA SER A 183 -41.14 -15.52 -38.75
C SER A 183 -41.37 -16.06 -37.34
N SER A 184 -40.41 -16.83 -36.83
CA SER A 184 -40.38 -17.26 -35.42
C SER A 184 -39.99 -16.12 -34.48
N ASN A 185 -39.43 -15.02 -34.99
CA ASN A 185 -39.12 -13.84 -34.19
C ASN A 185 -40.41 -13.02 -33.98
N ILE A 186 -40.82 -12.88 -32.72
CA ILE A 186 -42.06 -12.19 -32.32
C ILE A 186 -42.10 -10.72 -32.75
N TYR A 187 -40.97 -10.02 -32.74
CA TYR A 187 -40.88 -8.61 -33.14
C TYR A 187 -41.02 -8.45 -34.65
N THR A 188 -40.31 -9.28 -35.42
CA THR A 188 -40.40 -9.29 -36.89
C THR A 188 -41.81 -9.66 -37.35
N ARG A 189 -42.45 -10.63 -36.68
CA ARG A 189 -43.83 -11.01 -36.95
C ARG A 189 -44.80 -9.87 -36.63
N ALA A 190 -44.67 -9.24 -35.45
CA ALA A 190 -45.51 -8.11 -35.06
C ALA A 190 -45.42 -6.95 -36.07
N GLY A 191 -44.19 -6.59 -36.48
CA GLY A 191 -43.97 -5.56 -37.50
C GLY A 191 -44.71 -5.88 -38.80
N SER A 192 -44.61 -7.12 -39.30
CA SER A 192 -45.31 -7.49 -40.53
C SER A 192 -46.84 -7.48 -40.41
N LEU A 193 -47.39 -7.95 -39.30
CA LEU A 193 -48.84 -7.97 -39.06
C LEU A 193 -49.40 -6.54 -38.95
N TYR A 194 -48.65 -5.65 -38.30
CA TYR A 194 -49.00 -4.23 -38.23
C TYR A 194 -49.07 -3.62 -39.63
N GLN A 195 -48.05 -3.81 -40.45
CA GLN A 195 -48.02 -3.26 -41.82
C GLN A 195 -49.15 -3.86 -42.70
N LEU A 196 -49.44 -5.16 -42.57
CA LEU A 196 -50.56 -5.79 -43.28
C LEU A 196 -51.92 -5.21 -42.86
N ALA A 197 -52.12 -4.94 -41.56
CA ALA A 197 -53.32 -4.28 -41.07
C ALA A 197 -53.45 -2.85 -41.64
N GLN A 198 -52.36 -2.10 -41.72
CA GLN A 198 -52.34 -0.76 -42.32
C GLN A 198 -52.70 -0.79 -43.82
N ILE A 199 -52.20 -1.78 -44.56
CA ILE A 199 -52.57 -1.95 -45.98
C ILE A 199 -54.06 -2.30 -46.11
N ALA A 200 -54.56 -3.26 -45.31
CA ALA A 200 -55.97 -3.65 -45.32
C ALA A 200 -56.90 -2.47 -44.98
N GLN A 201 -56.49 -1.60 -44.05
CA GLN A 201 -57.19 -0.37 -43.72
C GLN A 201 -57.27 0.59 -44.93
N LYS A 202 -56.16 0.80 -45.64
CA LYS A 202 -56.13 1.66 -46.85
C LYS A 202 -57.03 1.12 -47.96
N GLU A 203 -57.08 -0.20 -48.12
CA GLU A 203 -57.93 -0.88 -49.09
C GLU A 203 -59.39 -1.01 -48.66
N LYS A 204 -59.70 -0.62 -47.42
CA LYS A 204 -61.02 -0.79 -46.79
C LYS A 204 -61.49 -2.25 -46.74
N ASN A 205 -60.55 -3.21 -46.70
CA ASN A 205 -60.84 -4.62 -46.52
C ASN A 205 -60.96 -4.92 -45.02
N ILE A 206 -62.20 -4.95 -44.53
CA ILE A 206 -62.51 -5.09 -43.10
C ILE A 206 -62.13 -6.47 -42.55
N ASP A 207 -62.32 -7.55 -43.33
CA ASP A 207 -62.06 -8.91 -42.89
C ASP A 207 -60.56 -9.12 -42.62
N ASP A 208 -59.71 -8.69 -43.56
CA ASP A 208 -58.26 -8.75 -43.40
C ASP A 208 -57.76 -7.80 -42.31
N LEU A 209 -58.36 -6.62 -42.17
CA LEU A 209 -58.02 -5.67 -41.10
C LEU A 209 -58.24 -6.28 -39.71
N ILE A 210 -59.41 -6.89 -39.47
CA ILE A 210 -59.72 -7.54 -38.19
C ILE A 210 -58.77 -8.71 -37.94
N LYS A 211 -58.54 -9.54 -38.96
CA LYS A 211 -57.64 -10.70 -38.88
C LYS A 211 -56.22 -10.29 -38.49
N TYR A 212 -55.61 -9.35 -39.20
CA TYR A 212 -54.23 -8.94 -38.93
C TYR A 212 -54.12 -8.16 -37.62
N SER A 213 -55.11 -7.34 -37.27
CA SER A 213 -55.13 -6.61 -36.00
C SER A 213 -55.19 -7.57 -34.80
N ASN A 214 -56.06 -8.59 -34.83
CA ASN A 214 -56.15 -9.58 -33.76
C ASN A 214 -54.84 -10.38 -33.59
N GLN A 215 -54.21 -10.79 -34.69
CA GLN A 215 -52.93 -11.49 -34.65
C GLN A 215 -51.79 -10.59 -34.14
N TYR A 216 -51.82 -9.31 -34.52
CA TYR A 216 -50.88 -8.30 -34.03
C TYR A 216 -51.05 -8.10 -32.52
N GLU A 217 -52.28 -7.97 -32.02
CA GLU A 217 -52.57 -7.82 -30.59
C GLU A 217 -52.05 -9.00 -29.76
N GLN A 218 -52.34 -10.24 -30.17
CA GLN A 218 -51.81 -11.44 -29.51
C GLN A 218 -50.28 -11.47 -29.48
N THR A 219 -49.64 -11.04 -30.58
CA THR A 219 -48.18 -10.97 -30.65
C THR A 219 -47.65 -9.82 -29.79
N ARG A 220 -48.32 -8.67 -29.75
CA ARG A 220 -47.99 -7.52 -28.92
C ARG A 220 -48.07 -7.86 -27.43
N ASP A 221 -49.11 -8.55 -27.00
CA ASP A 221 -49.26 -8.97 -25.60
C ASP A 221 -48.12 -9.92 -25.19
N SER A 222 -47.70 -10.81 -26.10
CA SER A 222 -46.52 -11.66 -25.90
C SER A 222 -45.23 -10.83 -25.78
N ILE A 223 -45.07 -9.78 -26.59
CA ILE A 223 -43.93 -8.85 -26.52
C ILE A 223 -43.93 -8.09 -25.19
N ILE A 224 -45.10 -7.58 -24.75
CA ILE A 224 -45.25 -6.83 -23.49
C ILE A 224 -44.88 -7.72 -22.31
N ASN A 225 -45.41 -8.95 -22.26
CA ASN A 225 -45.08 -9.90 -21.21
C ASN A 225 -43.57 -10.22 -21.19
N HIS A 226 -42.97 -10.47 -22.35
CA HIS A 226 -41.53 -10.72 -22.46
C HIS A 226 -40.71 -9.50 -21.98
N SER A 227 -41.05 -8.29 -22.42
CA SER A 227 -40.40 -7.05 -22.03
C SER A 227 -40.54 -6.78 -20.52
N HIS A 228 -41.69 -7.05 -19.92
CA HIS A 228 -41.89 -6.87 -18.47
C HIS A 228 -40.94 -7.75 -17.64
N PHE A 229 -40.79 -9.03 -18.00
CA PHE A 229 -39.84 -9.93 -17.35
C PHE A 229 -38.38 -9.48 -17.53
N GLU A 230 -38.01 -9.02 -18.72
CA GLU A 230 -36.66 -8.49 -18.98
C GLU A 230 -36.39 -7.22 -18.18
N ASN A 231 -37.35 -6.29 -18.08
CA ASN A 231 -37.20 -5.07 -17.28
C ASN A 231 -37.03 -5.35 -15.78
N ILE A 232 -37.73 -6.35 -15.24
CA ILE A 232 -37.54 -6.78 -13.84
C ILE A 232 -36.12 -7.34 -13.64
N ARG A 233 -35.67 -8.21 -14.55
CA ARG A 233 -34.30 -8.78 -14.51
C ARG A 233 -33.24 -7.70 -14.64
N LEU A 234 -33.47 -6.72 -15.52
CA LEU A 234 -32.63 -5.55 -15.70
C LEU A 234 -32.52 -4.71 -14.42
N ALA A 235 -33.65 -4.36 -13.81
CA ALA A 235 -33.66 -3.58 -12.57
C ALA A 235 -32.89 -4.29 -11.44
N GLN A 236 -33.05 -5.61 -11.33
CA GLN A 236 -32.31 -6.42 -10.37
C GLN A 236 -30.81 -6.48 -10.69
N SER A 237 -30.45 -6.43 -11.98
CA SER A 237 -29.05 -6.45 -12.43
C SER A 237 -28.34 -5.16 -12.13
N MET A 238 -28.99 -4.05 -12.48
CA MET A 238 -28.52 -2.72 -12.14
C MET A 238 -28.36 -2.56 -10.63
N PHE A 239 -29.33 -3.04 -9.84
CA PHE A 239 -29.24 -3.00 -8.38
C PHE A 239 -28.03 -3.77 -7.84
N ASN A 240 -27.84 -5.02 -8.29
CA ASN A 240 -26.70 -5.85 -7.88
C ASN A 240 -25.36 -5.25 -8.31
N TYR A 241 -25.28 -4.74 -9.54
CA TYR A 241 -24.09 -4.06 -10.06
C TYR A 241 -23.77 -2.80 -9.26
N GLN A 242 -24.76 -1.95 -8.98
CA GLN A 242 -24.59 -0.75 -8.16
C GLN A 242 -24.12 -1.09 -6.75
N ARG A 243 -24.63 -2.17 -6.16
CA ARG A 243 -24.18 -2.68 -4.86
C ARG A 243 -22.70 -3.06 -4.91
N ILE A 244 -22.28 -3.86 -5.89
CA ILE A 244 -20.88 -4.29 -6.06
C ILE A 244 -19.96 -3.09 -6.31
N ALA A 245 -20.37 -2.15 -7.18
CA ALA A 245 -19.60 -0.94 -7.47
C ALA A 245 -19.42 -0.08 -6.22
N LYS A 246 -20.46 0.03 -5.37
CA LYS A 246 -20.40 0.76 -4.11
C LYS A 246 -19.47 0.08 -3.10
N GLU A 247 -19.51 -1.25 -3.01
CA GLU A 247 -18.58 -2.03 -2.18
C GLU A 247 -17.13 -1.84 -2.63
N LYS A 248 -16.86 -1.94 -3.94
CA LYS A 248 -15.54 -1.68 -4.51
C LYS A 248 -15.03 -0.28 -4.16
N SER A 249 -15.85 0.76 -4.39
CA SER A 249 -15.49 2.14 -4.07
C SER A 249 -15.20 2.34 -2.57
N LYS A 250 -15.92 1.63 -1.69
CA LYS A 250 -15.66 1.62 -0.25
C LYS A 250 -14.27 1.04 0.05
N TYR A 251 -13.94 -0.13 -0.52
CA TYR A 251 -12.63 -0.75 -0.31
C TYR A 251 -11.47 0.08 -0.87
N GLU A 252 -11.64 0.74 -2.02
CA GLU A 252 -10.64 1.65 -2.58
C GLU A 252 -10.36 2.83 -1.66
N LYS A 253 -11.42 3.41 -1.06
CA LYS A 253 -11.27 4.47 -0.05
C LYS A 253 -10.55 3.98 1.20
N GLU A 254 -10.91 2.80 1.70
CA GLU A 254 -10.23 2.19 2.86
C GLU A 254 -8.74 1.91 2.56
N ALA A 255 -8.42 1.43 1.37
CA ALA A 255 -7.05 1.20 0.94
C ALA A 255 -6.25 2.52 0.84
N ALA A 256 -6.85 3.57 0.27
CA ALA A 256 -6.23 4.90 0.21
C ALA A 256 -5.98 5.47 1.63
N GLN A 257 -6.93 5.32 2.55
CA GLN A 257 -6.75 5.73 3.95
C GLN A 257 -5.61 4.95 4.64
N ARG A 258 -5.53 3.63 4.41
CA ARG A 258 -4.41 2.80 4.91
C ARG A 258 -3.07 3.27 4.36
N MET A 259 -2.99 3.62 3.08
CA MET A 259 -1.77 4.16 2.47
C MET A 259 -1.34 5.48 3.11
N ILE A 260 -2.29 6.39 3.38
CA ILE A 260 -2.01 7.66 4.08
C ILE A 260 -1.43 7.40 5.48
N LEU A 261 -1.99 6.46 6.25
CA LEU A 261 -1.48 6.09 7.58
C LEU A 261 -0.05 5.53 7.50
N ILE A 262 0.24 4.68 6.51
CA ILE A 262 1.59 4.13 6.30
C ILE A 262 2.59 5.25 6.03
N TYR A 263 2.24 6.23 5.18
CA TYR A 263 3.12 7.38 4.91
C TYR A 263 3.36 8.22 6.17
N GLN A 264 2.34 8.45 7.00
CA GLN A 264 2.51 9.17 8.27
C GLN A 264 3.47 8.47 9.22
N VAL A 265 3.36 7.15 9.37
CA VAL A 265 4.29 6.35 10.19
C VAL A 265 5.72 6.46 9.65
N PHE A 266 5.89 6.41 8.33
CA PHE A 266 7.21 6.54 7.69
C PHE A 266 7.83 7.93 7.97
N ILE A 267 7.04 9.00 7.85
CA ILE A 267 7.49 10.36 8.18
C ILE A 267 7.92 10.46 9.64
N ILE A 268 7.12 9.96 10.58
CA ILE A 268 7.47 9.97 12.01
C ILE A 268 8.78 9.21 12.26
N PHE A 269 8.94 8.04 11.64
CA PHE A 269 10.16 7.25 11.77
C PHE A 269 11.39 7.98 11.22
N THR A 270 11.26 8.65 10.06
CA THR A 270 12.35 9.45 9.50
C THR A 270 12.74 10.63 10.39
N ILE A 271 11.77 11.31 11.01
CA ILE A 271 12.04 12.40 11.96
C ILE A 271 12.79 11.87 13.19
N ILE A 272 12.34 10.76 13.77
CA ILE A 272 13.00 10.12 14.92
C ILE A 272 14.43 9.71 14.56
N PHE A 273 14.63 9.14 13.37
CA PHE A 273 15.95 8.75 12.88
C PHE A 273 16.89 9.95 12.75
N ILE A 274 16.42 11.06 12.16
CA ILE A 274 17.22 12.30 12.02
C ILE A 274 17.57 12.87 13.40
N LEU A 275 16.61 12.95 14.32
CA LEU A 275 16.86 13.44 15.68
C LEU A 275 17.87 12.57 16.45
N SER A 276 17.74 11.24 16.33
CA SER A 276 18.69 10.28 16.90
C SER A 276 20.10 10.46 16.33
N PHE A 277 20.20 10.62 15.01
CA PHE A 277 21.48 10.86 14.33
C PHE A 277 22.14 12.16 14.80
N ILE A 278 21.37 13.26 14.90
CA ILE A 278 21.87 14.54 15.42
C ILE A 278 22.34 14.39 16.88
N PHE A 279 21.57 13.70 17.71
CA PHE A 279 21.92 13.45 19.11
C PHE A 279 23.23 12.67 19.24
N LEU A 280 23.40 11.58 18.49
CA LEU A 280 24.62 10.78 18.48
C LEU A 280 25.83 11.58 18.00
N LYS A 281 25.69 12.34 16.91
CA LYS A 281 26.75 13.21 16.37
C LYS A 281 27.17 14.27 17.38
N ASN A 282 26.20 14.94 18.01
CA ASN A 282 26.46 15.93 19.06
C ASN A 282 27.13 15.29 20.29
N GLY A 283 26.73 14.08 20.66
CA GLY A 283 27.38 13.31 21.72
C GLY A 283 28.85 13.02 21.42
N GLN A 284 29.18 12.58 20.19
CA GLN A 284 30.55 12.34 19.77
C GLN A 284 31.40 13.63 19.77
N ILE A 285 30.85 14.74 19.27
CA ILE A 285 31.53 16.05 19.28
C ILE A 285 31.83 16.48 20.72
N ARG A 286 30.86 16.35 21.63
CA ARG A 286 31.05 16.67 23.05
C ARG A 286 32.14 15.81 23.69
N LYS A 287 32.17 14.50 23.40
CA LYS A 287 33.23 13.59 23.89
C LYS A 287 34.62 14.01 23.39
N LYS A 288 34.76 14.31 22.09
CA LYS A 288 36.03 14.79 21.51
C LYS A 288 36.49 16.11 22.14
N ARG A 289 35.56 17.05 22.33
CA ARG A 289 35.85 18.34 22.99
C ARG A 289 36.30 18.16 24.43
N LEU A 290 35.66 17.27 25.18
CA LEU A 290 36.04 16.98 26.56
C LEU A 290 37.43 16.33 26.64
N ALA A 291 37.73 15.38 25.75
CA ALA A 291 39.05 14.76 25.68
C ALA A 291 40.15 15.80 25.37
N TYR A 292 39.89 16.67 24.39
CA TYR A 292 40.80 17.78 24.05
C TYR A 292 41.06 18.70 25.25
N LEU A 293 40.02 19.12 25.97
CA LEU A 293 40.15 19.99 27.14
C LEU A 293 40.97 19.34 28.27
N ARG A 294 40.81 18.01 28.48
CA ARG A 294 41.61 17.26 29.46
C ARG A 294 43.08 17.21 29.07
N GLU A 295 43.36 16.96 27.79
CA GLU A 295 44.74 16.96 27.28
C GLU A 295 45.40 18.33 27.40
N GLU A 296 44.66 19.40 27.09
CA GLU A 296 45.14 20.78 27.26
C GLU A 296 45.46 21.10 28.72
N GLN A 297 44.56 20.75 29.65
CA GLN A 297 44.80 20.91 31.10
C GLN A 297 46.04 20.14 31.55
N TYR A 298 46.22 18.91 31.07
CA TYR A 298 47.38 18.09 31.39
C TYR A 298 48.68 18.76 30.89
N ARG A 299 48.71 19.22 29.65
CA ARG A 299 49.88 19.91 29.08
C ARG A 299 50.25 21.17 29.86
N ARG A 300 49.28 22.01 30.22
CA ARG A 300 49.53 23.21 31.03
C ARG A 300 50.09 22.86 32.40
N SER A 301 49.56 21.80 33.02
CA SER A 301 50.08 21.33 34.30
C SER A 301 51.53 20.83 34.20
N GLN A 302 51.89 20.14 33.11
CA GLN A 302 53.27 19.70 32.88
C GLN A 302 54.22 20.88 32.67
N GLN A 303 53.81 21.89 31.90
CA GLN A 303 54.59 23.12 31.74
C GLN A 303 54.82 23.84 33.08
N TYR A 304 53.77 23.96 33.90
CA TYR A 304 53.88 24.57 35.23
C TYR A 304 54.89 23.83 36.13
N ILE A 305 54.86 22.49 36.14
CA ILE A 305 55.85 21.68 36.87
C ILE A 305 57.26 21.95 36.37
N GLU A 306 57.45 22.02 35.06
CA GLU A 306 58.77 22.23 34.46
C GLU A 306 59.32 23.64 34.74
N ASP A 307 58.48 24.66 34.72
CA ASP A 307 58.84 26.02 35.12
C ASP A 307 59.20 26.10 36.60
N ASN A 308 58.44 25.42 37.47
CA ASN A 308 58.76 25.29 38.89
C ASN A 308 60.12 24.61 39.11
N LYS A 309 60.44 23.55 38.36
CA LYS A 309 61.76 22.89 38.44
C LYS A 309 62.90 23.84 38.09
N LYS A 310 62.74 24.67 37.04
CA LYS A 310 63.74 25.68 36.67
C LYS A 310 63.93 26.70 37.78
N GLN A 311 62.84 27.18 38.39
CA GLN A 311 62.91 28.10 39.52
C GLN A 311 63.60 27.46 40.73
N ILE A 312 63.29 26.20 41.05
CA ILE A 312 63.97 25.44 42.12
C ILE A 312 65.46 25.32 41.83
N MET A 313 65.86 25.08 40.58
CA MET A 313 67.26 24.98 40.18
C MET A 313 67.99 26.32 40.34
N GLN A 314 67.39 27.42 39.88
CA GLN A 314 67.91 28.78 40.06
C GLN A 314 68.06 29.13 41.54
N LEU A 315 67.04 28.84 42.36
CA LEU A 315 67.08 29.05 43.81
C LEU A 315 68.19 28.22 44.47
N THR A 316 68.40 26.98 44.01
CA THR A 316 69.45 26.10 44.52
C THR A 316 70.84 26.63 44.16
N GLU A 317 71.01 27.17 42.96
CA GLU A 317 72.27 27.78 42.51
C GLU A 317 72.59 29.08 43.26
N MET A 318 71.59 29.94 43.48
CA MET A 318 71.74 31.16 44.31
C MET A 318 72.11 30.81 45.75
N LEU A 319 71.44 29.82 46.35
CA LEU A 319 71.74 29.32 47.69
C LEU A 319 73.18 28.79 47.82
N HIS A 320 73.73 28.19 46.76
CA HIS A 320 75.09 27.64 46.77
C HIS A 320 76.16 28.70 46.49
N SER A 321 75.91 29.61 45.54
CA SER A 321 76.89 30.63 45.11
C SER A 321 77.01 31.83 46.05
N GLN A 322 75.94 32.19 46.78
CA GLN A 322 75.92 33.35 47.70
C GLN A 322 75.95 32.92 49.18
N GLN A 323 76.37 31.69 49.46
CA GLN A 323 76.24 31.07 50.79
C GLN A 323 76.99 31.82 51.90
N GLU A 324 78.09 32.50 51.59
CA GLU A 324 78.92 33.24 52.55
C GLU A 324 78.52 34.73 52.69
N GLU A 325 77.79 35.30 51.72
CA GLU A 325 77.39 36.72 51.71
C GLU A 325 75.95 36.95 52.21
N MET A 326 75.12 35.90 52.26
CA MET A 326 73.68 35.99 52.51
C MET A 326 73.33 35.99 54.00
N SER A 327 72.37 36.85 54.41
CA SER A 327 71.86 36.87 55.79
C SER A 327 71.10 35.59 56.13
N GLU A 328 71.12 35.17 57.41
CA GLU A 328 70.40 33.97 57.87
C GLU A 328 68.89 34.03 57.56
N VAL A 329 68.29 35.22 57.62
CA VAL A 329 66.87 35.44 57.29
C VAL A 329 66.60 35.27 55.79
N GLU A 330 67.50 35.75 54.93
CA GLU A 330 67.38 35.63 53.47
C GLU A 330 67.52 34.17 53.06
N ARG A 331 68.47 33.45 53.66
CA ARG A 331 68.66 32.02 53.44
C ARG A 331 67.40 31.22 53.79
N GLN A 332 66.81 31.45 54.97
CA GLN A 332 65.57 30.78 55.38
C GLN A 332 64.39 31.09 54.43
N LEU A 333 64.30 32.32 53.92
CA LEU A 333 63.27 32.72 52.96
C LEU A 333 63.42 31.97 51.62
N TYR A 334 64.64 31.85 51.10
CA TYR A 334 64.90 31.09 49.87
C TYR A 334 64.67 29.59 50.04
N GLU A 335 65.08 29.00 51.17
CA GLU A 335 64.81 27.60 51.52
C GLU A 335 63.29 27.34 51.64
N ALA A 336 62.55 28.22 52.30
CA ALA A 336 61.09 28.12 52.42
C ALA A 336 60.40 28.22 51.05
N ARG A 337 60.85 29.12 50.17
CA ARG A 337 60.30 29.29 48.82
C ARG A 337 60.57 28.08 47.92
N LYS A 338 61.77 27.50 48.01
CA LYS A 338 62.14 26.26 47.32
C LYS A 338 61.24 25.10 47.79
N LEU A 339 61.09 24.91 49.11
CA LEU A 339 60.24 23.88 49.68
C LEU A 339 58.77 24.04 49.26
N MET A 340 58.27 25.27 49.21
CA MET A 340 56.90 25.56 48.74
C MET A 340 56.68 25.08 47.30
N LEU A 341 57.60 25.41 46.38
CA LEU A 341 57.52 24.97 44.98
C LEU A 341 57.63 23.44 44.83
N GLU A 342 58.48 22.80 45.64
CA GLU A 342 58.60 21.32 45.69
C GLU A 342 57.30 20.67 46.19
N MET A 343 56.67 21.23 47.23
CA MET A 343 55.38 20.77 47.74
C MET A 343 54.24 20.98 46.72
N GLU A 344 54.22 22.11 46.01
CA GLU A 344 53.24 22.35 44.93
C GLU A 344 53.38 21.32 43.81
N ASN A 345 54.61 21.07 43.33
CA ASN A 345 54.88 20.05 42.32
C ASN A 345 54.45 18.66 42.80
N ARG A 346 54.74 18.32 44.06
CA ARG A 346 54.34 17.06 44.67
C ARG A 346 52.82 16.93 44.77
N GLN A 347 52.11 17.97 45.18
CA GLN A 347 50.65 17.95 45.24
C GLN A 347 50.00 17.79 43.85
N ILE A 348 50.58 18.42 42.82
CA ILE A 348 50.11 18.28 41.43
C ILE A 348 50.35 16.84 40.95
N PHE A 349 51.53 16.27 41.22
CA PHE A 349 51.87 14.90 40.87
C PHE A 349 50.99 13.88 41.63
N GLU A 350 50.77 14.07 42.93
CA GLU A 350 49.89 13.22 43.74
C GLU A 350 48.45 13.31 43.25
N LYS A 351 47.92 14.50 42.92
CA LYS A 351 46.59 14.64 42.33
C LYS A 351 46.46 13.90 40.97
N GLN A 352 47.55 13.81 40.21
CA GLN A 352 47.57 13.14 38.89
C GLN A 352 47.82 11.63 38.98
N GLY A 353 48.65 11.17 39.92
CA GLY A 353 49.06 9.76 40.07
C GLY A 353 48.15 8.94 40.99
N THR A 354 47.55 9.55 42.02
CA THR A 354 46.80 8.81 43.06
C THR A 354 45.56 8.12 42.50
N ILE A 355 44.84 8.73 41.57
CA ILE A 355 43.63 8.10 40.98
C ILE A 355 44.01 6.85 40.15
N LEU A 356 45.09 6.94 39.36
CA LEU A 356 45.50 5.84 38.48
C LEU A 356 46.14 4.68 39.25
N LEU A 357 46.88 4.97 40.32
CA LEU A 357 47.49 3.96 41.20
C LEU A 357 46.43 3.28 42.07
N LEU A 358 45.49 4.03 42.66
CA LEU A 358 44.40 3.44 43.46
C LEU A 358 43.49 2.55 42.60
N GLU A 359 43.14 2.96 41.38
CA GLU A 359 42.39 2.10 40.45
C GLU A 359 43.19 0.84 40.09
N LYS A 360 44.51 0.97 39.86
CA LYS A 360 45.37 -0.17 39.55
C LYS A 360 45.53 -1.13 40.74
N ASP A 361 45.72 -0.62 41.95
CA ASP A 361 45.84 -1.42 43.17
C ASP A 361 44.51 -2.11 43.50
N PHE A 362 43.38 -1.40 43.30
CA PHE A 362 42.04 -1.98 43.41
C PHE A 362 41.83 -3.14 42.44
N HIS A 363 42.14 -2.95 41.16
CA HIS A 363 42.01 -3.99 40.13
C HIS A 363 42.97 -5.17 40.31
N ASN A 364 44.08 -4.98 41.03
CA ASN A 364 45.04 -6.04 41.36
C ASN A 364 44.79 -6.67 42.75
N SER A 365 43.82 -6.19 43.53
CA SER A 365 43.49 -6.78 44.81
C SER A 365 43.02 -8.23 44.65
N SER A 366 43.40 -9.08 45.61
CA SER A 366 43.02 -10.50 45.62
C SER A 366 41.51 -10.69 45.54
N LEU A 367 40.75 -9.87 46.27
CA LEU A 367 39.30 -9.91 46.28
C LEU A 367 38.67 -9.49 44.95
N TYR A 368 39.17 -8.41 44.32
CA TYR A 368 38.70 -8.01 42.99
C TYR A 368 38.94 -9.11 41.95
N LEU A 369 40.13 -9.72 41.96
CA LEU A 369 40.47 -10.80 41.04
C LEU A 369 39.63 -12.06 41.29
N LYS A 370 39.39 -12.44 42.54
CA LYS A 370 38.50 -13.55 42.93
C LYS A 370 37.08 -13.34 42.39
N ILE A 371 36.49 -12.18 42.68
CA ILE A 371 35.13 -11.81 42.24
C ILE A 371 35.01 -11.81 40.71
N HIS A 372 36.04 -11.40 39.97
CA HIS A 372 35.95 -11.30 38.51
C HIS A 372 36.29 -12.61 37.78
N ARG A 373 37.20 -13.45 38.30
CA ARG A 373 37.67 -14.67 37.61
C ARG A 373 36.88 -15.93 37.93
N GLU A 374 36.35 -16.09 39.14
CA GLU A 374 35.64 -17.30 39.54
C GLU A 374 34.14 -17.20 39.19
N ASP A 375 33.53 -18.28 38.69
CA ASP A 375 32.11 -18.25 38.27
C ASP A 375 31.12 -18.37 39.44
N ASN A 376 31.50 -19.06 40.52
CA ASN A 376 30.64 -19.32 41.69
C ASN A 376 31.22 -18.70 42.96
N VAL A 377 31.26 -17.37 43.02
CA VAL A 377 31.76 -16.63 44.19
C VAL A 377 30.65 -16.42 45.21
N GLN A 378 30.91 -16.81 46.46
CA GLN A 378 30.13 -16.42 47.62
C GLN A 378 31.03 -15.57 48.50
N LEU A 379 30.50 -14.42 48.95
CA LEU A 379 31.23 -13.47 49.79
C LEU A 379 30.76 -13.63 51.24
N ASP A 380 31.70 -13.88 52.14
CA ASP A 380 31.42 -13.84 53.57
C ASP A 380 31.38 -12.40 54.12
N SER A 381 31.02 -12.25 55.40
CA SER A 381 30.91 -10.92 56.02
C SER A 381 32.26 -10.17 56.09
N SER A 382 33.38 -10.87 56.14
CA SER A 382 34.72 -10.27 56.14
C SER A 382 35.09 -9.77 54.74
N GLU A 383 34.74 -10.52 53.70
CA GLU A 383 34.99 -10.14 52.30
C GLU A 383 34.10 -8.98 51.86
N TRP A 384 32.87 -8.87 52.37
CA TRP A 384 32.03 -7.68 52.15
C TRP A 384 32.62 -6.42 52.78
N GLU A 385 33.20 -6.53 53.97
CA GLU A 385 33.87 -5.42 54.65
C GLU A 385 35.17 -5.03 53.93
N GLU A 386 35.96 -6.00 53.47
CA GLU A 386 37.14 -5.76 52.64
C GLU A 386 36.76 -5.04 51.33
N LEU A 387 35.70 -5.49 50.65
CA LEU A 387 35.20 -4.83 49.44
C LEU A 387 34.77 -3.38 49.70
N HIS A 388 34.10 -3.13 50.83
CA HIS A 388 33.74 -1.77 51.25
C HIS A 388 34.99 -0.89 51.40
N GLN A 389 35.98 -1.36 52.15
CA GLN A 389 37.22 -0.61 52.40
C GLN A 389 37.97 -0.31 51.10
N LEU A 390 38.07 -1.29 50.21
CA LEU A 390 38.72 -1.14 48.90
C LEU A 390 37.99 -0.12 48.01
N ILE A 391 36.65 -0.14 47.99
CA ILE A 391 35.85 0.82 47.22
C ILE A 391 35.97 2.23 47.78
N ASP A 392 35.87 2.43 49.09
CA ASP A 392 35.94 3.77 49.69
C ASP A 392 37.37 4.35 49.68
N ALA A 393 38.40 3.49 49.66
CA ALA A 393 39.78 3.88 49.43
C ALA A 393 40.04 4.34 47.98
N THR A 394 39.40 3.69 46.99
CA THR A 394 39.59 3.98 45.56
C THR A 394 38.71 5.12 45.07
N TYR A 395 37.46 5.15 45.52
CA TYR A 395 36.45 6.14 45.17
C TYR A 395 36.10 6.94 46.44
N PRO A 396 36.74 8.11 46.64
CA PRO A 396 36.70 8.80 47.93
C PRO A 396 35.28 8.99 48.47
N LYS A 397 35.02 8.38 49.63
CA LYS A 397 33.75 8.47 50.39
C LYS A 397 32.52 7.98 49.60
N PHE A 398 32.65 7.01 48.70
CA PHE A 398 31.54 6.49 47.89
C PHE A 398 30.35 6.04 48.77
N THR A 399 30.58 5.18 49.75
CA THR A 399 29.56 4.67 50.68
C THR A 399 29.01 5.79 51.55
N ASN A 400 29.88 6.60 52.15
CA ASN A 400 29.49 7.72 52.99
C ASN A 400 28.63 8.75 52.23
N ARG A 401 28.93 8.98 50.94
CA ARG A 401 28.13 9.86 50.05
C ARG A 401 26.77 9.23 49.74
N LEU A 402 26.70 7.93 49.47
CA LEU A 402 25.44 7.22 49.25
C LEU A 402 24.53 7.29 50.49
N ILE A 403 25.06 7.00 51.68
CA ILE A 403 24.29 7.03 52.93
C ILE A 403 23.84 8.47 53.25
N LYS A 404 24.71 9.47 53.06
CA LYS A 404 24.36 10.87 53.33
C LYS A 404 23.27 11.40 52.39
N LEU A 405 23.33 11.05 51.10
CA LEU A 405 22.33 11.49 50.12
C LEU A 405 21.05 10.66 50.19
N TYR A 406 21.15 9.39 50.59
CA TYR A 406 20.05 8.44 50.65
C TYR A 406 20.03 7.68 51.98
N PRO A 407 19.63 8.32 53.10
CA PRO A 407 19.72 7.72 54.44
C PRO A 407 18.87 6.45 54.66
N GLN A 408 17.91 6.19 53.76
CA GLN A 408 17.01 5.03 53.80
C GLN A 408 17.52 3.85 52.96
N ILE A 409 18.77 3.86 52.49
CA ILE A 409 19.36 2.79 51.70
C ILE A 409 19.70 1.57 52.59
N SER A 410 19.29 0.37 52.18
CA SER A 410 19.60 -0.85 52.94
C SER A 410 21.03 -1.33 52.67
N ILE A 411 21.57 -2.19 53.53
CA ILE A 411 22.92 -2.76 53.37
C ILE A 411 22.99 -3.59 52.07
N GLU A 412 21.94 -4.35 51.75
CA GLU A 412 21.85 -5.14 50.52
C GLU A 412 21.77 -4.24 49.27
N GLU A 413 21.10 -3.09 49.38
CA GLU A 413 21.07 -2.08 48.32
C GLU A 413 22.46 -1.44 48.11
N ILE A 414 23.24 -1.22 49.18
CA ILE A 414 24.64 -0.76 49.12
C ILE A 414 25.51 -1.83 48.45
N HIS A 415 25.37 -3.10 48.81
CA HIS A 415 26.11 -4.21 48.19
C HIS A 415 25.85 -4.27 46.68
N ILE A 416 24.60 -4.08 46.24
CA ILE A 416 24.28 -3.99 44.81
C ILE A 416 24.97 -2.77 44.17
N CYS A 417 25.06 -1.63 44.87
CA CYS A 417 25.81 -0.47 44.37
C CYS A 417 27.31 -0.77 44.24
N TYR A 418 27.93 -1.49 45.18
CA TYR A 418 29.32 -1.94 45.07
C TYR A 418 29.53 -2.83 43.84
N LEU A 419 28.71 -3.87 43.68
CA LEU A 419 28.84 -4.81 42.58
C LEU A 419 28.61 -4.16 41.20
N VAL A 420 27.75 -3.14 41.14
CA VAL A 420 27.57 -2.31 39.94
C VAL A 420 28.75 -1.36 39.73
N LYS A 421 29.30 -0.76 40.80
CA LYS A 421 30.47 0.14 40.73
C LYS A 421 31.70 -0.56 40.16
N ILE A 422 31.89 -1.84 40.49
CA ILE A 422 32.96 -2.69 39.94
C ILE A 422 32.62 -3.33 38.59
N GLN A 423 31.46 -3.00 38.00
CA GLN A 423 31.03 -3.39 36.65
C GLN A 423 30.74 -4.89 36.44
N LEU A 424 30.16 -5.58 37.43
CA LEU A 424 29.74 -6.97 37.25
C LEU A 424 28.49 -7.12 36.37
N SER A 425 28.42 -8.24 35.65
CA SER A 425 27.23 -8.63 34.89
C SER A 425 26.06 -8.97 35.80
N ILE A 426 24.83 -8.75 35.33
CA ILE A 426 23.59 -9.04 36.09
C ILE A 426 23.55 -10.48 36.59
N LYS A 427 24.04 -11.43 35.78
CA LYS A 427 24.08 -12.85 36.14
C LYS A 427 25.00 -13.11 37.34
N LYS A 428 26.13 -12.40 37.40
CA LYS A 428 27.13 -12.55 38.47
C LYS A 428 26.72 -11.82 39.75
N ILE A 429 26.06 -10.67 39.62
CA ILE A 429 25.44 -9.99 40.77
C ILE A 429 24.35 -10.89 41.37
N ALA A 430 23.53 -11.52 40.52
CA ALA A 430 22.47 -12.43 40.94
C ALA A 430 23.01 -13.63 41.73
N SER A 431 24.11 -14.23 41.26
CA SER A 431 24.74 -15.36 41.96
C SER A 431 25.32 -14.96 43.32
N ILE A 432 26.04 -13.84 43.40
CA ILE A 432 26.67 -13.35 44.65
C ILE A 432 25.61 -12.91 45.67
N MET A 433 24.54 -12.25 45.21
CA MET A 433 23.46 -11.74 46.08
C MET A 433 22.39 -12.80 46.40
N HIS A 434 22.52 -14.03 45.87
CA HIS A 434 21.54 -15.11 46.01
C HIS A 434 20.11 -14.72 45.62
N ILE A 435 19.97 -13.90 44.56
CA ILE A 435 18.67 -13.47 44.02
C ILE A 435 18.61 -13.73 42.51
N THR A 436 17.41 -13.69 41.92
CA THR A 436 17.26 -13.88 40.48
C THR A 436 17.81 -12.71 39.68
N SER A 437 18.26 -12.94 38.44
CA SER A 437 18.70 -11.86 37.54
C SER A 437 17.60 -10.81 37.27
N SER A 438 16.33 -11.24 37.29
CA SER A 438 15.17 -10.33 37.25
C SER A 438 15.04 -9.51 38.54
N GLY A 439 15.29 -10.12 39.70
CA GLY A 439 15.36 -9.44 41.00
C GLY A 439 16.44 -8.36 41.06
N VAL A 440 17.65 -8.65 40.57
CA VAL A 440 18.74 -7.65 40.45
C VAL A 440 18.30 -6.48 39.57
N SER A 441 17.69 -6.77 38.41
CA SER A 441 17.22 -5.74 37.47
C SER A 441 16.12 -4.87 38.08
N GLN A 442 15.20 -5.47 38.84
CA GLN A 442 14.15 -4.74 39.54
C GLN A 442 14.70 -3.89 40.68
N CYS A 443 15.68 -4.39 41.43
CA CYS A 443 16.36 -3.63 42.49
C CYS A 443 17.06 -2.39 41.90
N ARG A 444 17.84 -2.54 40.82
CA ARG A 444 18.49 -1.43 40.10
C ARG A 444 17.50 -0.37 39.61
N ARG A 445 16.35 -0.80 39.06
CA ARG A 445 15.25 0.10 38.66
C ARG A 445 14.70 0.90 39.83
N ARG A 446 14.47 0.22 40.97
CA ARG A 446 13.97 0.85 42.20
C ARG A 446 14.99 1.84 42.76
N LEU A 447 16.26 1.46 42.81
CA LEU A 447 17.35 2.32 43.27
C LEU A 447 17.51 3.54 42.38
N TYR A 448 17.43 3.40 41.05
CA TYR A 448 17.48 4.56 40.15
C TYR A 448 16.37 5.57 40.42
N LYS A 449 15.12 5.08 40.54
CA LYS A 449 13.98 5.93 40.90
C LYS A 449 14.16 6.56 42.27
N LYS A 450 14.68 5.82 43.25
CA LYS A 450 14.96 6.29 44.62
C LYS A 450 16.04 7.39 44.62
N PHE A 451 17.05 7.29 43.76
CA PHE A 451 18.18 8.22 43.72
C PHE A 451 17.92 9.49 42.90
N THR A 452 17.12 9.38 41.83
CA THR A 452 16.97 10.46 40.83
C THR A 452 15.55 11.02 40.73
N GLY A 453 14.53 10.32 41.22
CA GLY A 453 13.13 10.65 41.00
C GLY A 453 12.62 10.37 39.57
N GLU A 454 13.49 9.95 38.65
CA GLU A 454 13.15 9.65 37.26
C GLU A 454 12.44 8.27 37.10
N PRO A 455 11.76 8.04 35.96
CA PRO A 455 11.24 6.72 35.60
C PRO A 455 12.31 5.63 35.67
N GLN A 456 11.90 4.43 36.09
CA GLN A 456 12.76 3.28 36.28
C GLN A 456 13.57 2.93 35.02
N ASN A 457 14.91 2.94 35.12
CA ASN A 457 15.78 2.58 34.01
C ASN A 457 17.08 1.93 34.53
N THR A 458 17.37 0.71 34.07
CA THR A 458 18.53 -0.09 34.49
C THR A 458 19.84 0.42 33.91
N GLU A 459 19.86 0.84 32.65
CA GLU A 459 21.08 1.33 31.97
C GLU A 459 21.51 2.68 32.52
N LYS A 460 20.54 3.55 32.81
CA LYS A 460 20.81 4.83 33.48
C LYS A 460 21.30 4.64 34.91
N PHE A 461 20.84 3.59 35.61
CA PHE A 461 21.36 3.25 36.95
C PHE A 461 22.84 2.89 36.93
N ASP A 462 23.26 2.02 36.03
CA ASP A 462 24.66 1.58 35.96
C ASP A 462 25.57 2.74 35.64
N LYS A 463 25.14 3.59 34.72
CA LYS A 463 25.86 4.82 34.40
C LYS A 463 25.89 5.77 35.60
N PHE A 464 24.77 5.94 36.31
CA PHE A 464 24.71 6.77 37.51
C PHE A 464 25.70 6.29 38.57
N ILE A 465 25.72 5.01 38.90
CA ILE A 465 26.64 4.44 39.91
C ILE A 465 28.10 4.46 39.42
N ALA A 466 28.36 4.20 38.14
CA ALA A 466 29.70 4.29 37.58
C ALA A 466 30.27 5.72 37.71
N ASP A 467 29.45 6.73 37.42
CA ASP A 467 29.82 8.16 37.46
C ASP A 467 29.75 8.78 38.88
N PHE A 468 29.07 8.12 39.83
CA PHE A 468 28.88 8.58 41.23
C PHE A 468 30.17 8.47 42.04
#